data_AF-A0A9D7UIY4-F1
#
_entry.id   AF-A0A9D7UIY4-F1
#
_cell.length_a   1.000
_cell.length_b   1.000
_cell.length_c   1.000
_cell.angle_alpha   90.00
_cell.angle_beta   90.00
_cell.angle_gamma   90.00
#
_symmetry.space_group_name_H-M   'P 1'
#
loop_
_entity.id
_entity.type
_entity.pdbx_description
1 polymer ?
#
loop_
_entity_poly.entity_id
_entity_poly.type
_entity_poly.pdbx_seq_one_letter_code
_entity_poly.pdbx_strand_id
1 'polypeptide(L)'
;MQERLQILAETWIGYKIRLVDFVGLTNDAMHVHGSILILFVSAIILRRRPDSIWCWLIVFAAELFNEYADLKGIAPGEATIDAAVHDLYNTMFWPTVILILGRFLFPPRKKEPRKKAEDSGEFADQAFKEPATV
;
A
#
# COMPACT_ATOMS: atom_id res chain seq x y z
N MET A 1 -27.53 5.23 -16.42
CA MET A 1 -26.18 4.88 -15.87
C MET A 1 -25.79 5.81 -14.72
N GLN A 2 -26.07 7.11 -14.81
CA GLN A 2 -25.84 8.07 -13.71
C GLN A 2 -26.64 7.76 -12.43
N GLU A 3 -27.91 7.34 -12.52
CA GLU A 3 -28.73 6.99 -11.34
C GLU A 3 -28.13 5.87 -10.49
N ARG A 4 -27.53 4.84 -11.11
CA ARG A 4 -26.89 3.74 -10.37
C ARG A 4 -25.66 4.21 -9.59
N LEU A 5 -24.92 5.17 -10.14
CA LEU A 5 -23.76 5.75 -9.48
C LEU A 5 -24.16 6.64 -8.30
N GLN A 6 -25.28 7.37 -8.42
CA GLN A 6 -25.83 8.16 -7.33
C GLN A 6 -26.32 7.27 -6.18
N ILE A 7 -27.08 6.21 -6.47
CA ILE A 7 -27.53 5.26 -5.45
C ILE A 7 -26.34 4.63 -4.72
N LEU A 8 -25.30 4.23 -5.45
CA LEU A 8 -24.08 3.68 -4.84
C LEU A 8 -23.36 4.70 -3.95
N ALA A 9 -23.28 5.97 -4.39
CA ALA A 9 -22.67 7.05 -3.60
C ALA A 9 -23.47 7.33 -2.32
N GLU A 10 -24.79 7.46 -2.41
CA GLU A 10 -25.66 7.67 -1.24
C GLU A 10 -25.58 6.51 -0.25
N THR A 11 -25.56 5.27 -0.74
CA THR A 11 -25.44 4.07 0.11
C THR A 11 -24.08 4.02 0.80
N TRP A 12 -23.01 4.38 0.07
CA TRP A 12 -21.65 4.47 0.60
C TRP A 12 -21.55 5.53 1.70
N ILE A 13 -22.07 6.73 1.47
CA ILE A 13 -22.09 7.83 2.45
C ILE A 13 -22.88 7.43 3.69
N GLY A 14 -24.06 6.83 3.52
CA GLY A 14 -24.88 6.37 4.65
C GLY A 14 -24.26 5.21 5.44
N TYR A 15 -23.37 4.42 4.84
CA TYR A 15 -22.56 3.43 5.53
C TYR A 15 -21.39 4.10 6.28
N LYS A 16 -20.70 5.04 5.62
CA LYS A 16 -19.60 5.82 6.21
C LYS A 16 -20.05 6.53 7.48
N ILE A 17 -21.16 7.26 7.45
CA ILE A 17 -21.73 7.96 8.63
C ILE A 17 -22.04 6.99 9.77
N ARG A 18 -22.69 5.86 9.48
CA ARG A 18 -22.99 4.84 10.51
C ARG A 18 -21.73 4.21 11.10
N LEU A 19 -20.68 4.07 10.30
CA LEU A 19 -19.40 3.55 10.77
C LEU A 19 -18.67 4.57 11.64
N VAL A 20 -18.74 5.87 11.31
CA VAL A 20 -18.26 6.98 12.16
C VAL A 20 -18.97 6.99 13.50
N ASP A 21 -20.30 6.98 13.49
CA ASP A 21 -21.11 7.00 14.71
C ASP A 21 -20.88 5.76 15.59
N PHE A 22 -20.68 4.59 14.98
CA PHE A 22 -20.41 3.35 15.72
C PHE A 22 -19.01 3.29 16.33
N VAL A 23 -18.01 3.83 15.62
CA VAL A 23 -16.62 3.82 16.07
C VAL A 23 -16.36 4.93 17.10
N GLY A 24 -17.16 6.00 17.10
CA GLY A 24 -17.04 7.12 18.05
C GLY A 24 -15.71 7.87 17.94
N LEU A 25 -14.99 7.70 16.81
CA LEU A 25 -13.78 8.44 16.50
C LEU A 25 -14.15 9.78 15.87
N THR A 26 -13.37 10.82 16.17
CA THR A 26 -13.41 12.07 15.42
C THR A 26 -13.14 11.82 13.94
N ASN A 27 -13.77 12.60 13.04
CA ASN A 27 -13.62 12.45 11.59
C ASN A 27 -12.15 12.36 11.16
N ASP A 28 -11.29 13.23 11.71
CA ASP A 28 -9.83 13.24 11.43
C ASP A 28 -9.16 11.92 11.79
N ALA A 29 -9.52 11.34 12.94
CA ALA A 29 -8.93 10.09 13.40
C ALA A 29 -9.35 8.92 12.51
N MET A 30 -10.56 8.94 11.96
CA MET A 30 -11.00 7.91 11.02
C MET A 30 -10.16 7.91 9.75
N HIS A 31 -9.85 9.08 9.20
CA HIS A 31 -9.04 9.19 7.99
C HIS A 31 -7.62 8.63 8.21
N VAL A 32 -7.00 8.94 9.37
CA VAL A 32 -5.69 8.38 9.75
C VAL A 32 -5.74 6.85 9.91
N HIS A 33 -6.71 6.31 10.65
CA HIS A 33 -6.79 4.86 10.89
C HIS A 33 -7.17 4.11 9.61
N GLY A 34 -8.03 4.70 8.78
CA GLY A 34 -8.43 4.17 7.49
C GLY A 34 -7.26 4.06 6.52
N SER A 35 -6.40 5.08 6.46
CA SER A 35 -5.22 5.06 5.58
C SER A 35 -4.23 3.97 5.96
N ILE A 36 -3.98 3.79 7.26
CA ILE A 36 -3.11 2.73 7.79
C ILE A 36 -3.71 1.35 7.50
N LEU A 37 -5.01 1.18 7.71
CA LEU A 37 -5.70 -0.07 7.40
C LEU A 37 -5.60 -0.41 5.90
N ILE A 38 -5.88 0.55 5.02
CA ILE A 38 -5.77 0.36 3.57
C ILE A 38 -4.32 0.05 3.18
N LEU A 39 -3.33 0.68 3.81
CA LEU A 39 -1.91 0.41 3.55
C LEU A 39 -1.57 -1.06 3.86
N PHE A 40 -1.99 -1.56 5.03
CA PHE A 40 -1.75 -2.95 5.42
C PHE A 40 -2.51 -3.94 4.55
N VAL A 41 -3.80 -3.68 4.27
CA VAL A 41 -4.61 -4.51 3.38
C VAL A 41 -3.98 -4.57 1.98
N SER A 42 -3.53 -3.43 1.46
CA SER A 42 -2.83 -3.34 0.18
C SER A 42 -1.53 -4.15 0.19
N ALA A 43 -0.75 -4.07 1.27
CA ALA A 43 0.48 -4.85 1.44
C ALA A 43 0.19 -6.37 1.43
N ILE A 44 -0.87 -6.81 2.12
CA ILE A 44 -1.30 -8.21 2.16
C ILE A 44 -1.72 -8.68 0.75
N ILE A 45 -2.57 -7.91 0.06
CA ILE A 45 -3.09 -8.26 -1.27
C ILE A 45 -1.95 -8.32 -2.30
N LEU A 46 -1.09 -7.30 -2.33
CA LEU A 46 0.05 -7.26 -3.25
C LEU A 46 1.16 -8.24 -2.85
N ARG A 47 1.08 -8.85 -1.66
CA ARG A 47 2.16 -9.63 -1.03
C ARG A 47 3.50 -8.88 -1.06
N ARG A 48 3.40 -7.56 -0.89
CA ARG A 48 4.53 -6.63 -0.84
C ARG A 48 4.65 -6.10 0.57
N ARG A 49 5.82 -5.54 0.88
CA ARG A 49 5.99 -4.81 2.12
C ARG A 49 5.19 -3.50 2.08
N PRO A 50 4.70 -3.00 3.23
CA PRO A 50 3.92 -1.77 3.31
C PRO A 50 4.72 -0.50 2.91
N ASP A 51 6.06 -0.56 2.90
CA ASP A 51 6.95 0.50 2.38
C ASP A 51 7.08 0.51 0.84
N SER A 52 6.28 -0.31 0.15
CA SER A 52 6.21 -0.31 -1.31
C SER A 52 5.46 0.91 -1.81
N ILE A 53 6.01 1.59 -2.82
CA ILE A 53 5.35 2.73 -3.48
C ILE A 53 3.99 2.36 -4.08
N TRP A 54 3.79 1.08 -4.43
CA TRP A 54 2.52 0.56 -4.91
C TRP A 54 1.44 0.55 -3.83
N CYS A 55 1.79 0.23 -2.58
CA CYS A 55 0.84 0.27 -1.47
C CYS A 55 0.47 1.71 -1.14
N TRP A 56 1.44 2.63 -1.18
CA TRP A 56 1.20 4.07 -1.04
C TRP A 56 0.27 4.62 -2.13
N LEU A 57 0.49 4.25 -3.40
CA LEU A 57 -0.38 4.67 -4.51
C LEU A 57 -1.82 4.19 -4.36
N ILE A 58 -2.05 3.00 -3.81
CA ILE A 58 -3.40 2.50 -3.56
C ILE A 58 -4.10 3.31 -2.48
N VAL A 59 -3.38 3.65 -1.39
CA VAL A 59 -3.94 4.53 -0.34
C VAL A 59 -4.32 5.89 -0.93
N PHE A 60 -3.42 6.49 -1.71
CA PHE A 60 -3.67 7.77 -2.39
C PHE A 60 -4.89 7.71 -3.33
N ALA A 61 -5.00 6.63 -4.13
CA ALA A 61 -6.14 6.46 -5.04
C ALA A 61 -7.46 6.24 -4.28
N ALA A 62 -7.43 5.48 -3.18
CA ALA A 62 -8.61 5.24 -2.35
C ALA A 62 -9.10 6.53 -1.68
N GLU A 63 -8.17 7.38 -1.23
CA GLU A 63 -8.49 8.70 -0.71
C GLU A 63 -9.11 9.61 -1.76
N LEU A 64 -8.48 9.73 -2.95
CA LEU A 64 -9.04 10.54 -4.04
C LEU A 64 -10.45 10.10 -4.39
N PHE A 65 -10.72 8.79 -4.35
CA PHE A 65 -12.06 8.26 -4.59
C PHE A 65 -13.04 8.64 -3.47
N ASN A 66 -12.61 8.62 -2.21
CA ASN A 66 -13.42 9.01 -1.06
C ASN A 66 -13.78 10.51 -1.12
N GLU A 67 -12.81 11.38 -1.37
CA GLU A 67 -13.02 12.82 -1.59
C GLU A 67 -13.93 13.10 -2.78
N TYR A 68 -13.71 12.40 -3.89
CA TYR A 68 -14.57 12.54 -5.07
C TYR A 68 -16.02 12.09 -4.82
N ALA A 69 -16.20 11.04 -4.02
CA ALA A 69 -17.52 10.58 -3.60
C ALA A 69 -18.19 11.57 -2.65
N ASP A 70 -17.43 12.21 -1.76
CA ASP A 70 -17.92 13.24 -0.85
C ASP A 70 -18.34 14.51 -1.61
N LEU A 71 -17.51 14.99 -2.54
CA LEU A 71 -17.79 16.13 -3.44
C LEU A 71 -19.01 15.92 -4.34
N LYS A 72 -19.30 14.67 -4.73
CA LYS A 72 -20.47 14.31 -5.55
C LYS A 72 -21.71 13.98 -4.74
N GLY A 73 -21.52 13.51 -3.51
CA GLY A 73 -22.59 13.39 -2.54
C GLY A 73 -23.08 14.79 -2.20
N ILE A 74 -24.39 15.00 -2.21
CA ILE A 74 -24.99 16.24 -1.72
C ILE A 74 -24.91 16.17 -0.18
N ALA A 75 -23.70 16.24 0.39
CA ALA A 75 -23.50 16.47 1.81
C ALA A 75 -23.73 17.98 2.04
N PRO A 76 -24.79 18.37 2.77
CA PRO A 76 -25.13 19.76 2.90
C PRO A 76 -24.15 20.45 3.86
N GLY A 77 -23.25 21.27 3.31
CA GLY A 77 -22.72 22.44 4.04
C GLY A 77 -21.23 22.50 4.37
N GLU A 78 -20.44 21.42 4.23
CA GLU A 78 -19.04 21.43 4.70
C GLU A 78 -17.98 20.90 3.71
N ALA A 79 -18.35 20.62 2.46
CA ALA A 79 -17.42 20.25 1.38
C ALA A 79 -16.62 21.48 0.89
N THR A 80 -15.83 22.07 1.78
CA THR A 80 -14.85 23.10 1.45
C THR A 80 -13.55 22.44 1.02
N ILE A 81 -12.83 23.08 0.09
CA ILE A 81 -11.51 22.60 -0.33
C ILE A 81 -10.54 22.52 0.86
N ASP A 82 -10.75 23.33 1.90
CA ASP A 82 -9.95 23.31 3.12
C ASP A 82 -10.10 21.97 3.88
N ALA A 83 -11.34 21.49 4.06
CA ALA A 83 -11.61 20.19 4.67
C ALA A 83 -11.01 19.03 3.86
N ALA A 84 -11.17 19.06 2.52
CA ALA A 84 -10.59 18.06 1.62
C ALA A 84 -9.04 18.04 1.69
N VAL A 85 -8.40 19.20 1.82
CA VAL A 85 -6.93 19.31 1.98
C VAL A 85 -6.51 18.82 3.36
N HIS A 86 -7.31 19.08 4.40
CA HIS A 86 -7.06 18.61 5.76
C HIS A 86 -7.14 17.08 5.84
N ASP A 87 -8.16 16.49 5.22
CA ASP A 87 -8.32 15.05 5.10
C ASP A 87 -7.18 14.44 4.27
N LEU A 88 -6.80 15.05 3.14
CA LEU A 88 -5.63 14.69 2.34
C LEU A 88 -4.35 14.61 3.19
N TYR A 89 -4.14 15.62 4.02
CA TYR A 89 -2.97 15.66 4.90
C TYR A 89 -3.02 14.53 5.93
N ASN A 90 -4.15 14.37 6.62
CA ASN A 90 -4.30 13.38 7.69
C ASN A 90 -4.18 11.93 7.18
N THR A 91 -4.76 11.63 6.01
CA THR A 91 -4.69 10.29 5.42
C THR A 91 -3.30 9.98 4.89
N MET A 92 -2.63 10.91 4.20
CA MET A 92 -1.36 10.63 3.51
C MET A 92 -0.11 10.87 4.35
N PHE A 93 -0.20 11.61 5.45
CA PHE A 93 0.95 11.88 6.31
C PHE A 93 1.64 10.59 6.78
N TRP A 94 0.90 9.69 7.44
CA TRP A 94 1.46 8.44 7.96
C TRP A 94 1.95 7.46 6.88
N PRO A 95 1.19 7.18 5.80
CA PRO A 95 1.67 6.37 4.68
C PRO A 95 2.98 6.91 4.09
N THR A 96 3.14 8.22 3.98
CA THR A 96 4.35 8.85 3.45
C THR A 96 5.52 8.70 4.42
N VAL A 97 5.28 8.90 5.72
CA VAL A 97 6.28 8.63 6.78
C VAL A 97 6.72 7.16 6.76
N ILE A 98 5.79 6.21 6.64
CA ILE A 98 6.07 4.77 6.58
C ILE A 98 6.88 4.42 5.32
N LEU A 99 6.54 4.99 4.16
CA LEU A 99 7.29 4.81 2.92
C LEU A 99 8.75 5.28 3.07
N ILE A 100 8.94 6.49 3.61
CA ILE A 100 10.26 7.10 3.82
C ILE A 100 11.06 6.29 4.84
N LEU A 101 10.52 6.08 6.04
CA LEU A 101 11.19 5.34 7.10
C LEU A 101 11.47 3.89 6.70
N GLY A 102 10.54 3.23 6.02
CA GLY A 102 10.74 1.87 5.52
C GLY A 102 11.89 1.79 4.52
N ARG A 103 12.00 2.76 3.60
CA ARG A 103 13.12 2.83 2.66
C ARG A 103 14.46 3.10 3.33
N PHE A 104 14.48 3.94 4.36
CA PHE A 104 15.71 4.30 5.09
C PHE A 104 16.16 3.21 6.08
N LEU A 105 15.22 2.61 6.82
CA LEU A 105 15.51 1.58 7.83
C LEU A 105 15.73 0.20 7.22
N PHE A 106 15.07 -0.11 6.10
CA PHE A 106 15.17 -1.40 5.43
C PHE A 106 15.58 -1.25 3.96
N PRO A 107 16.79 -0.73 3.68
CA PRO A 107 17.26 -0.58 2.32
C PRO A 107 17.16 -1.92 1.57
N PRO A 108 16.69 -1.92 0.31
CA PRO A 108 16.56 -3.15 -0.46
C PRO A 108 17.92 -3.84 -0.51
N ARG A 109 17.97 -5.09 -0.02
CA ARG A 109 19.18 -5.91 -0.07
C ARG A 109 19.63 -5.94 -1.54
N LYS A 110 20.77 -5.30 -1.85
CA LYS A 110 21.39 -5.42 -3.17
C LYS A 110 21.50 -6.92 -3.44
N LYS A 111 20.83 -7.39 -4.49
CA LYS A 111 21.10 -8.73 -5.00
C LYS A 111 22.55 -8.67 -5.47
N GLU A 112 23.46 -9.19 -4.68
CA GLU A 112 24.82 -9.41 -5.14
C GLU A 112 24.71 -10.20 -6.44
N PRO A 113 25.42 -9.79 -7.50
CA PRO A 113 25.45 -10.57 -8.72
C PRO A 113 25.88 -11.98 -8.32
N ARG A 114 25.01 -12.95 -8.56
CA ARG A 114 25.27 -14.37 -8.33
C ARG A 114 26.60 -14.64 -9.02
N LYS A 115 27.70 -14.77 -8.26
CA LYS A 115 28.99 -15.23 -8.80
C LYS A 115 28.64 -16.51 -9.55
N LYS A 116 28.73 -16.44 -10.87
CA LYS A 116 28.51 -17.57 -11.76
C LYS A 116 29.45 -18.65 -11.25
N ALA A 117 28.90 -19.84 -11.04
CA ALA A 117 29.66 -21.01 -10.62
C ALA A 117 30.71 -21.33 -11.70
N GLU A 118 31.87 -20.71 -11.61
CA GLU A 118 33.07 -21.00 -12.37
C GLU A 118 34.07 -21.54 -11.36
N ASP A 119 33.89 -22.79 -10.91
CA ASP A 119 35.02 -23.60 -10.38
C ASP A 119 34.73 -25.09 -10.08
N SER A 120 33.53 -25.63 -10.36
CA SER A 120 33.20 -27.02 -9.94
C SER A 120 33.24 -28.05 -11.06
N GLY A 121 33.83 -27.71 -12.22
CA GLY A 121 33.84 -28.56 -13.42
C GLY A 121 35.21 -29.07 -13.87
N GLU A 122 36.32 -28.63 -13.27
CA GLU A 122 37.66 -28.88 -13.81
C GLU A 122 38.22 -30.29 -13.48
N PHE A 123 37.53 -31.05 -12.61
CA PHE A 123 37.94 -32.40 -12.21
C PHE A 123 37.08 -33.53 -12.78
N ALA A 124 36.04 -33.22 -13.58
CA ALA A 124 35.17 -34.25 -14.14
C ALA A 124 35.86 -35.10 -15.24
N ASP A 125 36.91 -34.56 -15.87
CA ASP A 125 37.60 -35.19 -17.00
C ASP A 125 38.92 -35.89 -16.62
N GLN A 126 39.27 -35.95 -15.32
CA GLN A 126 40.44 -36.72 -14.90
C GLN A 126 40.10 -38.21 -14.93
N ALA A 127 40.45 -38.85 -16.06
CA ALA A 127 40.45 -40.30 -16.19
C ALA A 127 41.22 -40.93 -15.03
N PHE A 128 40.56 -41.85 -14.33
CA PHE A 128 41.10 -42.61 -13.21
C PHE A 128 42.37 -43.33 -13.69
N LYS A 129 43.55 -42.87 -13.27
CA LYS A 129 44.79 -43.61 -13.50
C LYS A 129 44.69 -44.92 -12.73
N GLU A 130 44.63 -46.04 -13.45
CA GLU A 130 44.68 -47.37 -12.85
C GLU A 130 45.91 -47.48 -11.94
N PRO A 131 45.75 -48.00 -10.71
CA PRO A 131 46.90 -48.24 -9.85
C PRO A 131 47.76 -49.34 -10.47
N ALA A 132 49.05 -49.03 -10.63
CA ALA A 132 50.04 -49.98 -11.13
C ALA A 132 49.96 -51.29 -10.34
N THR A 133 49.69 -52.39 -11.06
CA THR A 133 49.76 -53.75 -10.54
C THR A 133 51.19 -54.03 -10.08
N VAL A 134 51.34 -54.30 -8.78
CA VAL A 134 52.57 -54.83 -8.16
C VAL A 134 52.59 -56.34 -8.34
#